data_AF-V5U514-F1
#
_entry.id   AF-V5U514-F1
#
_cell.length_a   1.000
_cell.length_b   1.000
_cell.length_c   1.000
_cell.angle_alpha   90.00
_cell.angle_beta   90.00
_cell.angle_gamma   90.00
#
_symmetry.space_group_name_H-M   'P 1'
#
loop_
_entity.id
_entity.type
_entity.pdbx_description
1 polymer ?
#
loop_
_entity_poly.entity_id
_entity_poly.type
_entity_poly.pdbx_seq_one_letter_code
_entity_poly.pdbx_strand_id
1 'polypeptide(L)'
;MFTIEPQHDRKAFYSQLKESGIHASDLMGMLASGNIPDVMYRETEILSALAILSCRNTNSLVVSGNEGVGKSCFVRNLSRYLSQIQPGCHLAEINMVSLFAGNASEEETEKKLAFAVALAERHKVILYLDGTHAFTADNDEMSPGMRVLTLLKPYLITPFRCIISAPCEAVEKLKNDATYKKRFRYITLCSLNGMQKKNVILHRFGHLPFIEDALAESGGETRELHQLIENIDYLQALERVKAKLEFAEV
;
A
#
# COMPACT_ATOMS: atom_id res chain seq x y z
N MET A 1 -21.23 -14.98 4.58
CA MET A 1 -21.47 -14.54 5.97
C MET A 1 -20.09 -14.35 6.60
N PHE A 2 -19.66 -13.10 6.81
CA PHE A 2 -18.32 -12.78 7.32
C PHE A 2 -18.24 -13.14 8.80
N THR A 3 -17.61 -14.26 9.15
CA THR A 3 -17.24 -14.54 10.54
C THR A 3 -16.01 -13.70 10.88
N ILE A 4 -16.26 -12.52 11.42
CA ILE A 4 -15.24 -11.64 11.98
C ILE A 4 -14.73 -12.33 13.26
N GLU A 5 -13.57 -13.00 13.18
CA GLU A 5 -12.78 -13.40 14.35
C GLU A 5 -12.55 -12.19 15.29
N PRO A 6 -12.40 -12.40 16.61
CA PRO A 6 -12.82 -11.43 17.62
C PRO A 6 -12.11 -10.08 17.45
N GLN A 7 -12.90 -9.03 17.18
CA GLN A 7 -12.49 -7.62 17.02
C GLN A 7 -11.62 -7.07 18.18
N HIS A 8 -11.54 -7.80 19.30
CA HIS A 8 -10.83 -7.39 20.51
C HIS A 8 -9.30 -7.35 20.31
N ASP A 9 -8.74 -8.31 19.57
CA ASP A 9 -7.29 -8.42 19.39
C ASP A 9 -6.73 -7.31 18.48
N ARG A 10 -7.52 -6.93 17.46
CA ARG A 10 -7.17 -5.87 16.50
C ARG A 10 -7.16 -4.47 17.13
N LYS A 11 -8.15 -4.14 17.95
CA LYS A 11 -8.21 -2.81 18.60
C LYS A 11 -7.06 -2.62 19.58
N ALA A 12 -6.69 -3.68 20.31
CA ALA A 12 -5.55 -3.66 21.22
C ALA A 12 -4.22 -3.39 20.49
N PHE A 13 -4.01 -3.99 19.32
CA PHE A 13 -2.83 -3.73 18.47
C PHE A 13 -2.71 -2.24 18.11
N TYR A 14 -3.77 -1.62 17.57
CA TYR A 14 -3.73 -0.21 17.17
C TYR A 14 -3.63 0.75 18.36
N SER A 15 -4.25 0.43 19.51
CA SER A 15 -4.12 1.25 20.72
C SER A 15 -2.69 1.27 21.24
N GLN A 16 -2.06 0.10 21.35
CA GLN A 16 -0.68 -0.02 21.83
C GLN A 16 0.31 0.69 20.91
N LEU A 17 0.15 0.58 19.58
CA LEU A 17 0.96 1.34 18.64
C LEU A 17 0.81 2.85 18.86
N LYS A 18 -0.42 3.34 18.99
CA LYS A 18 -0.70 4.75 19.21
C LYS A 18 -0.10 5.28 20.52
N GLU A 19 -0.17 4.50 21.60
CA GLU A 19 0.45 4.82 22.89
C GLU A 19 1.97 4.95 22.79
N SER A 20 2.61 4.18 21.89
CA SER A 20 4.04 4.29 21.57
C SER A 20 4.40 5.39 20.55
N GLY A 21 3.42 6.20 20.12
CA GLY A 21 3.61 7.24 19.12
C GLY A 21 3.74 6.73 17.68
N ILE A 22 3.42 5.45 17.44
CA ILE A 22 3.45 4.83 16.11
C ILE A 22 2.05 4.90 15.51
N HIS A 23 1.95 5.53 14.34
CA HIS A 23 0.69 5.64 13.61
C HIS A 23 0.57 4.51 12.59
N ALA A 24 -0.59 3.85 12.58
CA ALA A 24 -0.91 2.79 11.63
C ALA A 24 -2.36 2.90 11.17
N SER A 25 -2.61 2.54 9.91
CA SER A 25 -3.94 2.55 9.30
C SER A 25 -4.57 1.15 9.34
N ASP A 26 -5.83 1.08 9.81
CA ASP A 26 -6.63 -0.15 9.80
C ASP A 26 -7.21 -0.40 8.41
N LEU A 27 -6.46 -1.15 7.59
CA LEU A 27 -6.85 -1.44 6.21
C LEU A 27 -8.15 -2.25 6.12
N MET A 28 -8.42 -3.14 7.09
CA MET A 28 -9.67 -3.87 7.15
C MET A 28 -10.85 -2.94 7.46
N GLY A 29 -10.64 -1.96 8.35
CA GLY A 29 -11.61 -0.91 8.64
C GLY A 29 -11.87 -0.02 7.42
N MET A 30 -10.81 0.41 6.73
CA MET A 30 -10.89 1.22 5.51
C MET A 30 -11.58 0.48 4.36
N LEU A 31 -11.41 -0.84 4.26
CA LEU A 31 -12.15 -1.67 3.32
C LEU A 31 -13.64 -1.69 3.61
N ALA A 32 -14.00 -1.92 4.88
CA ALA A 32 -15.39 -1.97 5.30
C ALA A 32 -16.12 -0.64 5.07
N SER A 33 -15.40 0.49 5.12
CA SER A 33 -15.94 1.81 4.84
C SER A 33 -15.87 2.23 3.36
N GLY A 34 -15.39 1.37 2.45
CA GLY A 34 -15.27 1.67 1.02
C GLY A 34 -14.14 2.65 0.65
N ASN A 35 -13.20 2.92 1.56
CA ASN A 35 -12.11 3.88 1.35
C ASN A 35 -10.91 3.30 0.56
N ILE A 36 -10.88 1.99 0.36
CA ILE A 36 -9.85 1.34 -0.47
C ILE A 36 -10.52 0.94 -1.80
N PRO A 37 -10.07 1.52 -2.93
CA PRO A 37 -10.66 1.24 -4.24
C PRO A 37 -10.42 -0.20 -4.68
N ASP A 38 -11.30 -0.65 -5.57
CA ASP A 38 -11.17 -1.95 -6.23
C ASP A 38 -9.95 -1.99 -7.15
N VAL A 39 -9.31 -3.15 -7.20
CA VAL A 39 -8.18 -3.42 -8.08
C VAL A 39 -8.65 -4.39 -9.15
N MET A 40 -8.56 -3.99 -10.41
CA MET A 40 -8.89 -4.83 -11.57
C MET A 40 -7.63 -5.19 -12.35
N TYR A 41 -7.69 -6.30 -13.10
CA TYR A 41 -6.60 -6.78 -13.96
C TYR A 41 -5.31 -7.12 -13.21
N ARG A 42 -5.44 -7.58 -11.96
CA ARG A 42 -4.32 -7.97 -11.07
C ARG A 42 -4.53 -9.32 -10.40
N GLU A 43 -5.38 -10.16 -10.95
CA GLU A 43 -5.80 -11.42 -10.33
C GLU A 43 -4.61 -12.36 -10.15
N THR A 44 -3.70 -12.41 -11.13
CA THR A 44 -2.51 -13.26 -11.08
C THR A 44 -1.52 -12.77 -10.02
N GLU A 45 -1.31 -11.46 -9.91
CA GLU A 45 -0.46 -10.86 -8.88
C GLU A 45 -1.07 -11.00 -7.48
N ILE A 46 -2.39 -10.82 -7.33
CA ILE A 46 -3.12 -11.01 -6.07
C ILE A 46 -2.96 -12.46 -5.59
N LEU A 47 -3.23 -13.44 -6.46
CA LEU A 47 -3.09 -14.86 -6.13
C LEU A 47 -1.65 -15.19 -5.73
N SER A 48 -0.67 -14.68 -6.49
CA SER A 48 0.76 -14.88 -6.20
C SER A 48 1.14 -14.26 -4.85
N ALA A 49 0.69 -13.03 -4.57
CA ALA A 49 0.96 -12.34 -3.32
C ALA A 49 0.40 -13.10 -2.12
N LEU A 50 -0.85 -13.55 -2.19
CA LEU A 50 -1.50 -14.30 -1.11
C LEU A 50 -0.83 -15.66 -0.88
N ALA A 51 -0.41 -16.35 -1.95
CA ALA A 51 0.37 -17.58 -1.86
C ALA A 51 1.73 -17.36 -1.18
N ILE A 52 2.44 -16.28 -1.54
CA ILE A 52 3.71 -15.89 -0.91
C ILE A 52 3.51 -15.65 0.58
N LEU A 53 2.53 -14.83 0.98
CA LEU A 53 2.28 -14.49 2.39
C LEU A 53 1.86 -15.68 3.25
N SER A 54 1.39 -16.75 2.60
CA SER A 54 1.01 -18.03 3.22
C SER A 54 2.17 -19.03 3.32
N CYS A 55 3.33 -18.75 2.73
CA CYS A 55 4.51 -19.61 2.84
C CYS A 55 5.04 -19.65 4.28
N ARG A 56 5.81 -20.70 4.62
CA ARG A 56 6.47 -20.79 5.94
C ARG A 56 7.81 -20.03 5.99
N ASN A 57 8.59 -20.12 4.92
CA ASN A 57 9.98 -19.64 4.91
C ASN A 57 10.15 -18.31 4.19
N THR A 58 9.59 -18.17 2.98
CA THR A 58 9.64 -16.94 2.17
C THR A 58 8.28 -16.25 2.18
N ASN A 59 7.94 -15.65 3.32
CA ASN A 59 6.59 -15.21 3.66
C ASN A 59 6.44 -13.69 3.74
N SER A 60 7.47 -12.97 3.30
CA SER A 60 7.45 -11.52 3.10
C SER A 60 7.48 -11.20 1.60
N LEU A 61 6.85 -10.08 1.24
CA LEU A 61 6.61 -9.68 -0.14
C LEU A 61 7.21 -8.30 -0.42
N VAL A 62 7.91 -8.16 -1.54
CA VAL A 62 8.23 -6.87 -2.13
C VAL A 62 7.37 -6.69 -3.38
N VAL A 63 6.61 -5.60 -3.42
CA VAL A 63 5.85 -5.15 -4.59
C VAL A 63 6.61 -4.00 -5.26
N SER A 64 7.17 -4.27 -6.43
CA SER A 64 7.90 -3.30 -7.24
C SER A 64 7.07 -2.79 -8.40
N GLY A 65 7.41 -1.61 -8.93
CA GLY A 65 6.75 -1.04 -10.10
C GLY A 65 7.06 0.45 -10.24
N ASN A 66 6.78 1.01 -11.41
CA ASN A 66 6.96 2.45 -11.67
C ASN A 66 6.01 3.29 -10.80
N GLU A 67 6.26 4.59 -10.72
CA GLU A 67 5.34 5.52 -10.05
C GLU A 67 3.96 5.48 -10.70
N GLY A 68 2.89 5.64 -9.91
CA GLY A 68 1.54 5.69 -10.45
C GLY A 68 0.88 4.38 -10.91
N VAL A 69 1.59 3.24 -10.91
CA VAL A 69 1.01 1.92 -11.34
C VAL A 69 0.04 1.29 -10.33
N GLY A 70 -0.17 1.93 -9.17
CA GLY A 70 -1.11 1.47 -8.14
C GLY A 70 -0.54 0.50 -7.10
N LYS A 71 0.76 0.56 -6.78
CA LYS A 71 1.41 -0.32 -5.79
C LYS A 71 0.70 -0.33 -4.43
N SER A 72 0.45 0.85 -3.85
CA SER A 72 -0.20 0.95 -2.54
C SER A 72 -1.66 0.51 -2.57
N CYS A 73 -2.37 0.84 -3.65
CA CYS A 73 -3.72 0.34 -3.89
C CYS A 73 -3.74 -1.20 -3.92
N PHE A 74 -2.84 -1.81 -4.69
CA PHE A 74 -2.68 -3.26 -4.79
C PHE A 74 -2.45 -3.90 -3.41
N VAL A 75 -1.47 -3.42 -2.64
CA VAL A 75 -1.16 -4.01 -1.33
C VAL A 75 -2.31 -3.84 -0.35
N ARG A 76 -2.93 -2.65 -0.27
CA ARG A 76 -4.09 -2.41 0.59
C ARG A 76 -5.25 -3.33 0.23
N ASN A 77 -5.46 -3.60 -1.07
CA ASN A 77 -6.51 -4.49 -1.55
C ASN A 77 -6.33 -5.95 -1.09
N LEU A 78 -5.09 -6.41 -0.86
CA LEU A 78 -4.82 -7.77 -0.36
C LEU A 78 -5.52 -8.05 0.98
N SER A 79 -5.76 -7.01 1.80
CA SER A 79 -6.47 -7.17 3.07
C SER A 79 -7.90 -7.74 2.90
N ARG A 80 -8.53 -7.57 1.73
CA ARG A 80 -9.85 -8.17 1.40
C ARG A 80 -9.85 -9.68 1.48
N TYR A 81 -8.76 -10.28 1.03
CA TYR A 81 -8.63 -11.72 0.85
C TYR A 81 -7.86 -12.38 1.98
N LEU A 82 -6.96 -11.63 2.64
CA LEU A 82 -6.04 -12.18 3.64
C LEU A 82 -6.76 -12.91 4.77
N SER A 83 -7.84 -12.34 5.31
CA SER A 83 -8.62 -12.95 6.40
C SER A 83 -9.32 -14.26 5.99
N GLN A 84 -9.62 -14.44 4.70
CA GLN A 84 -10.27 -15.65 4.19
C GLN A 84 -9.27 -16.79 3.99
N ILE A 85 -8.04 -16.45 3.60
CA ILE A 85 -6.96 -17.42 3.34
C ILE A 85 -6.23 -17.78 4.62
N GLN A 86 -6.07 -16.81 5.52
CA GLN A 86 -5.41 -16.99 6.79
C GLN A 86 -6.24 -16.36 7.91
N PRO A 87 -7.14 -17.15 8.53
CA PRO A 87 -7.96 -16.70 9.64
C PRO A 87 -7.12 -16.07 10.76
N GLY A 88 -7.59 -14.93 11.27
CA GLY A 88 -6.93 -14.16 12.32
C GLY A 88 -5.72 -13.35 11.86
N CYS A 89 -5.34 -13.43 10.58
CA CYS A 89 -4.30 -12.60 10.02
C CYS A 89 -4.86 -11.28 9.50
N HIS A 90 -4.18 -10.18 9.81
CA HIS A 90 -4.55 -8.84 9.37
C HIS A 90 -3.39 -8.14 8.68
N LEU A 91 -3.70 -7.10 7.91
CA LEU A 91 -2.71 -6.24 7.27
C LEU A 91 -2.85 -4.83 7.86
N ALA A 92 -1.75 -4.27 8.34
CA ALA A 92 -1.70 -2.92 8.89
C ALA A 92 -0.63 -2.11 8.15
N GLU A 93 -0.99 -0.90 7.72
CA GLU A 93 -0.04 0.01 7.09
C GLU A 93 0.60 0.91 8.15
N ILE A 94 1.92 0.85 8.29
CA ILE A 94 2.66 1.72 9.21
C ILE A 94 2.95 3.04 8.51
N ASN A 95 2.61 4.16 9.16
CA ASN A 95 3.11 5.46 8.76
C ASN A 95 4.58 5.57 9.17
N MET A 96 5.49 5.35 8.22
CA MET A 96 6.93 5.38 8.49
C MET A 96 7.41 6.72 9.04
N VAL A 97 6.76 7.85 8.71
CA VAL A 97 7.12 9.17 9.27
C VAL A 97 6.95 9.20 10.79
N SER A 98 5.95 8.49 11.32
CA SER A 98 5.73 8.41 12.78
C SER A 98 6.86 7.70 13.52
N LEU A 99 7.62 6.83 12.85
CA LEU A 99 8.79 6.18 13.46
C LEU A 99 9.92 7.18 13.74
N PHE A 100 10.02 8.24 12.93
CA PHE A 100 11.06 9.27 13.03
C PHE A 100 10.58 10.56 13.72
N ALA A 101 9.29 10.66 14.06
CA ALA A 101 8.71 11.86 14.63
C ALA A 101 9.37 12.25 15.97
N GLY A 102 9.54 13.56 16.19
CA GLY A 102 10.04 14.13 17.46
C GLY A 102 11.56 14.25 17.58
N ASN A 103 12.30 14.35 16.46
CA ASN A 103 13.77 14.29 16.45
C ASN A 103 14.30 13.00 17.10
N ALA A 104 13.60 11.89 16.89
CA ALA A 104 13.97 10.60 17.45
C ALA A 104 15.38 10.23 17.03
N SER A 105 16.20 9.80 17.98
CA SER A 105 17.52 9.23 17.67
C SER A 105 17.36 7.93 16.87
N GLU A 106 18.45 7.47 16.25
CA GLU A 106 18.44 6.17 15.56
C GLU A 106 18.08 5.03 16.50
N GLU A 107 18.56 5.07 17.75
CA GLU A 107 18.23 4.11 18.80
C GLU A 107 16.74 4.16 19.17
N GLU A 108 16.14 5.35 19.24
CA GLU A 108 14.70 5.48 19.52
C GLU A 108 13.85 4.96 18.36
N THR A 109 14.28 5.22 17.12
CA THR A 109 13.63 4.69 15.92
C THR A 109 13.68 3.16 15.90
N GLU A 110 14.83 2.58 16.24
CA GLU A 110 14.99 1.12 16.35
C GLU A 110 14.08 0.55 17.43
N LYS A 111 13.97 1.17 18.61
CA LYS A 111 13.05 0.75 19.68
C LYS A 111 11.59 0.78 19.23
N LYS A 112 11.16 1.84 18.53
CA LYS A 112 9.79 1.93 17.97
C LYS A 112 9.54 0.83 16.94
N LEU A 113 10.49 0.58 16.04
CA LEU A 113 10.38 -0.49 15.05
C LEU A 113 10.33 -1.87 15.70
N ALA A 114 11.20 -2.13 16.68
CA ALA A 114 11.21 -3.36 17.46
C ALA A 114 9.86 -3.62 18.14
N PHE A 115 9.29 -2.58 18.74
CA PHE A 115 7.98 -2.63 19.38
C PHE A 115 6.87 -2.95 18.38
N ALA A 116 6.86 -2.29 17.22
CA ALA A 116 5.88 -2.57 16.16
C ALA A 116 5.99 -4.01 15.63
N VAL A 117 7.22 -4.52 15.44
CA VAL A 117 7.46 -5.91 15.02
C VAL A 117 6.94 -6.90 16.06
N ALA A 118 7.29 -6.70 17.34
CA ALA A 118 6.86 -7.58 18.43
C ALA A 118 5.32 -7.63 18.57
N LEU A 119 4.66 -6.48 18.46
CA LEU A 119 3.20 -6.42 18.44
C LEU A 119 2.61 -7.12 17.21
N ALA A 120 3.22 -6.93 16.04
CA ALA A 120 2.75 -7.56 14.82
C ALA A 120 2.83 -9.09 14.90
N GLU A 121 3.91 -9.63 15.46
CA GLU A 121 4.04 -11.08 15.70
C GLU A 121 3.00 -11.58 16.71
N ARG A 122 2.83 -10.87 17.84
CA ARG A 122 1.86 -11.24 18.88
C ARG A 122 0.42 -11.30 18.37
N HIS A 123 0.03 -10.33 17.54
CA HIS A 123 -1.34 -10.14 17.05
C HIS A 123 -1.55 -10.71 15.64
N LYS A 124 -0.59 -11.49 15.10
CA LYS A 124 -0.63 -12.07 13.74
C LYS A 124 -0.90 -11.03 12.64
N VAL A 125 -0.29 -9.85 12.76
CA VAL A 125 -0.41 -8.76 11.79
C VAL A 125 0.76 -8.80 10.80
N ILE A 126 0.46 -8.65 9.52
CA ILE A 126 1.44 -8.37 8.48
C ILE A 126 1.60 -6.85 8.40
N LEU A 127 2.83 -6.35 8.54
CA LEU A 127 3.10 -4.92 8.41
C LEU A 127 3.32 -4.56 6.95
N TYR A 128 2.59 -3.55 6.48
CA TYR A 128 2.81 -2.92 5.20
C TYR A 128 3.63 -1.64 5.39
N LEU A 129 4.75 -1.56 4.68
CA LEU A 129 5.66 -0.42 4.65
C LEU A 129 5.62 0.19 3.25
N ASP A 130 4.90 1.31 3.11
CA ASP A 130 4.78 1.98 1.82
C ASP A 130 6.00 2.86 1.55
N GLY A 131 6.95 2.33 0.79
CA GLY A 131 8.14 3.06 0.39
C GLY A 131 8.01 3.84 -0.92
N THR A 132 6.81 4.02 -1.48
CA THR A 132 6.60 4.83 -2.69
C THR A 132 7.27 6.20 -2.63
N HIS A 133 7.23 6.87 -1.47
CA HIS A 133 7.87 8.17 -1.24
C HIS A 133 9.11 8.10 -0.33
N ALA A 134 9.35 6.96 0.32
CA ALA A 134 10.37 6.84 1.36
C ALA A 134 11.75 6.44 0.83
N PHE A 135 11.87 6.10 -0.46
CA PHE A 135 13.13 5.72 -1.09
C PHE A 135 13.81 6.83 -1.90
N THR A 136 13.17 7.98 -2.07
CA THR A 136 13.79 9.17 -2.67
C THR A 136 14.80 9.75 -1.68
N ALA A 137 16.05 9.87 -2.09
CA ALA A 137 17.09 10.50 -1.27
C ALA A 137 17.03 12.01 -1.50
N ASP A 138 16.81 12.78 -0.44
CA ASP A 138 17.06 14.21 -0.44
C ASP A 138 18.52 14.41 -0.01
N ASN A 139 19.38 14.85 -0.93
CA ASN A 139 20.73 15.37 -0.67
C ASN A 139 21.69 14.43 0.12
N ASP A 140 22.40 13.52 -0.56
CA ASP A 140 23.49 12.65 -0.05
C ASP A 140 23.25 11.81 1.23
N GLU A 141 22.13 12.00 1.93
CA GLU A 141 21.74 11.23 3.11
C GLU A 141 20.83 10.05 2.74
N MET A 142 20.87 8.99 3.56
CA MET A 142 20.04 7.82 3.38
C MET A 142 18.57 8.16 3.65
N SER A 143 17.70 7.92 2.67
CA SER A 143 16.27 8.18 2.78
C SER A 143 15.62 7.45 3.96
N PRO A 144 14.59 8.03 4.61
CA PRO A 144 13.94 7.43 5.78
C PRO A 144 13.47 5.98 5.55
N GLY A 145 12.95 5.66 4.36
CA GLY A 145 12.54 4.30 4.03
C GLY A 145 13.72 3.33 3.96
N MET A 146 14.85 3.76 3.40
CA MET A 146 16.06 2.93 3.35
C MET A 146 16.67 2.71 4.74
N ARG A 147 16.55 3.70 5.63
CA ARG A 147 16.88 3.54 7.06
C ARG A 147 16.00 2.47 7.72
N VAL A 148 14.68 2.53 7.56
CA VAL A 148 13.77 1.49 8.10
C VAL A 148 14.13 0.09 7.57
N LEU A 149 14.40 -0.03 6.26
CA LEU A 149 14.78 -1.32 5.68
C LEU A 149 16.09 -1.88 6.23
N THR A 150 17.04 -1.01 6.57
CA THR A 150 18.29 -1.45 7.20
C THR A 150 18.01 -1.97 8.62
N LEU A 151 17.22 -1.23 9.40
CA LEU A 151 16.82 -1.62 10.76
C LEU A 151 15.94 -2.88 10.80
N LEU A 152 15.26 -3.23 9.71
CA LEU A 152 14.42 -4.43 9.64
C LEU A 152 15.20 -5.75 9.57
N LYS A 153 16.44 -5.73 9.09
CA LYS A 153 17.23 -6.95 8.83
C LYS A 153 17.24 -7.98 9.98
N PRO A 154 17.48 -7.61 11.25
CA PRO A 154 17.47 -8.59 12.35
C PRO A 154 16.11 -9.30 12.50
N TYR A 155 15.00 -8.61 12.23
CA TYR A 155 13.65 -9.16 12.36
C TYR A 155 13.25 -10.06 11.19
N LEU A 156 13.96 -10.02 10.06
CA LEU A 156 13.65 -10.89 8.91
C LEU A 156 13.95 -12.38 9.18
N ILE A 157 14.69 -12.67 10.26
CA ILE A 157 15.04 -14.02 10.69
C ILE A 157 13.93 -14.63 11.59
N THR A 158 13.08 -13.78 12.18
CA THR A 158 11.99 -14.19 13.07
C THR A 158 10.76 -14.61 12.23
N PRO A 159 9.65 -15.13 12.80
CA PRO A 159 8.43 -15.40 12.03
C PRO A 159 7.71 -14.15 11.53
N PHE A 160 8.23 -12.95 11.81
CA PHE A 160 7.76 -11.67 11.31
C PHE A 160 7.53 -11.68 9.78
N ARG A 161 6.45 -11.00 9.37
CA ARG A 161 6.01 -10.86 7.98
C ARG A 161 5.73 -9.41 7.67
N CYS A 162 6.20 -8.99 6.51
CA CYS A 162 5.91 -7.67 6.00
C CYS A 162 5.73 -7.64 4.48
N ILE A 163 5.07 -6.58 4.03
CA ILE A 163 4.98 -6.20 2.63
C ILE A 163 5.69 -4.86 2.48
N ILE A 164 6.53 -4.74 1.47
CA ILE A 164 7.21 -3.48 1.12
C ILE A 164 6.78 -3.12 -0.29
N SER A 165 6.29 -1.89 -0.52
CA SER A 165 6.15 -1.34 -1.87
C SER A 165 7.28 -0.37 -2.16
N ALA A 166 7.89 -0.47 -3.34
CA ALA A 166 9.03 0.36 -3.71
C ALA A 166 9.10 0.58 -5.24
N PRO A 167 9.75 1.68 -5.69
CA PRO A 167 10.15 1.82 -7.09
C PRO A 167 11.11 0.71 -7.54
N CYS A 168 11.08 0.34 -8.83
CA CYS A 168 11.92 -0.73 -9.37
C CYS A 168 13.43 -0.52 -9.08
N GLU A 169 13.92 0.71 -9.20
CA GLU A 169 15.34 1.05 -8.97
C GLU A 169 15.79 0.78 -7.54
N ALA A 170 14.94 1.10 -6.55
CA ALA A 170 15.23 0.85 -5.14
C ALA A 170 15.27 -0.66 -4.84
N VAL A 171 14.45 -1.44 -5.54
CA VAL A 171 14.31 -2.88 -5.33
C VAL A 171 15.54 -3.65 -5.80
N GLU A 172 16.26 -3.16 -6.81
CA GLU A 172 17.52 -3.77 -7.24
C GLU A 172 18.57 -3.78 -6.12
N LYS A 173 18.62 -2.73 -5.29
CA LYS A 173 19.50 -2.71 -4.11
C LYS A 173 19.10 -3.80 -3.09
N LEU A 174 17.80 -3.97 -2.86
CA LEU A 174 17.29 -5.01 -1.96
C LEU A 174 17.52 -6.41 -2.51
N LYS A 175 17.32 -6.59 -3.81
CA LYS A 175 17.58 -7.86 -4.50
C LYS A 175 19.04 -8.27 -4.39
N ASN A 176 19.99 -7.35 -4.22
CA ASN A 176 21.40 -7.70 -4.05
C ASN A 176 21.79 -8.09 -2.62
N ASP A 177 20.99 -7.73 -1.62
CA ASP A 177 21.24 -8.05 -0.21
C ASP A 177 20.90 -9.52 0.13
N ALA A 178 21.82 -10.20 0.81
CA ALA A 178 21.69 -11.62 1.12
C ALA A 178 20.53 -11.96 2.08
N THR A 179 20.16 -11.03 2.97
CA THR A 179 19.06 -11.21 3.93
C THR A 179 17.72 -11.12 3.20
N TYR A 180 17.57 -10.10 2.36
CA TYR A 180 16.37 -9.87 1.57
C TYR A 180 16.12 -11.01 0.56
N LYS A 181 17.17 -11.47 -0.15
CA LYS A 181 17.08 -12.62 -1.07
C LYS A 181 16.51 -13.90 -0.44
N LYS A 182 16.81 -14.16 0.83
CA LYS A 182 16.42 -15.39 1.53
C LYS A 182 14.99 -15.35 2.06
N ARG A 183 14.48 -14.15 2.40
CA ARG A 183 13.20 -13.99 3.08
C ARG A 183 12.07 -13.48 2.17
N PHE A 184 12.40 -12.65 1.19
CA PHE A 184 11.40 -12.00 0.35
C PHE A 184 11.20 -12.70 -0.98
N ARG A 185 9.95 -12.65 -1.44
CA ARG A 185 9.58 -12.85 -2.84
C ARG A 185 9.21 -11.50 -3.45
N TYR A 186 9.37 -11.39 -4.76
CA TYR A 186 9.20 -10.14 -5.49
C TYR A 186 8.08 -10.29 -6.51
N ILE A 187 7.18 -9.30 -6.56
CA ILE A 187 6.16 -9.15 -7.60
C ILE A 187 6.35 -7.77 -8.23
N THR A 188 6.43 -7.72 -9.56
CA THR A 188 6.52 -6.46 -10.31
C THR A 188 5.18 -6.13 -10.95
N LEU A 189 4.66 -4.95 -10.65
CA LEU A 189 3.47 -4.40 -11.29
C LEU A 189 3.87 -3.55 -12.50
N CYS A 190 3.43 -3.96 -13.69
CA CYS A 190 3.57 -3.17 -14.93
C CYS A 190 2.40 -2.20 -15.09
N SER A 191 2.56 -1.10 -15.84
CA SER A 191 1.43 -0.22 -16.16
C SER A 191 0.36 -0.98 -16.96
N LEU A 192 -0.91 -0.65 -16.73
CA LEU A 192 -2.02 -1.24 -17.46
C LEU A 192 -2.03 -0.73 -18.91
N ASN A 193 -2.54 -1.53 -19.85
CA ASN A 193 -2.73 -1.04 -21.21
C ASN A 193 -3.89 -0.02 -21.30
N GLY A 194 -3.99 0.72 -22.41
CA GLY A 194 -4.98 1.80 -22.54
C GLY A 194 -6.43 1.34 -22.37
N MET A 195 -6.77 0.15 -22.87
CA MET A 195 -8.10 -0.45 -22.71
C MET A 195 -8.40 -0.79 -21.24
N GLN A 196 -7.45 -1.40 -20.54
CA GLN A 196 -7.56 -1.71 -19.12
C GLN A 196 -7.68 -0.44 -18.28
N LYS A 197 -6.88 0.59 -18.56
CA LYS A 197 -6.96 1.90 -17.90
C LYS A 197 -8.36 2.51 -18.05
N LYS A 198 -8.92 2.50 -19.26
CA LYS A 198 -10.29 2.96 -19.55
C LYS A 198 -11.32 2.20 -18.71
N ASN A 199 -11.25 0.87 -18.68
CA ASN A 199 -12.19 0.07 -17.91
C ASN A 199 -12.08 0.32 -16.40
N VAL A 200 -10.87 0.55 -15.88
CA VAL A 200 -10.66 0.96 -14.48
C VAL A 200 -11.37 2.26 -14.15
N ILE A 201 -11.24 3.25 -15.03
CA ILE A 201 -11.86 4.56 -14.87
C ILE A 201 -13.38 4.45 -14.92
N LEU A 202 -13.93 3.77 -15.92
CA LEU A 202 -15.38 3.60 -16.09
C LEU A 202 -16.02 2.83 -14.93
N HIS A 203 -15.37 1.79 -14.43
CA HIS A 203 -15.86 1.09 -13.25
C HIS A 203 -15.87 1.98 -11.99
N ARG A 204 -14.87 2.86 -11.84
CA ARG A 204 -14.75 3.72 -10.66
C ARG A 204 -15.69 4.92 -10.67
N PHE A 205 -15.83 5.57 -11.82
CA PHE A 205 -16.52 6.85 -11.96
C PHE A 205 -17.85 6.76 -12.73
N GLY A 206 -18.15 5.60 -13.33
CA GLY A 206 -19.31 5.39 -14.17
C GLY A 206 -19.12 5.86 -15.62
N HIS A 207 -20.21 5.76 -16.39
CA HIS A 207 -20.29 6.15 -17.80
C HIS A 207 -20.87 7.56 -17.95
N LEU A 208 -20.10 8.57 -17.56
CA LEU A 208 -20.49 9.97 -17.76
C LEU A 208 -19.94 10.47 -19.10
N PRO A 209 -20.72 11.23 -19.91
CA PRO A 209 -20.29 11.67 -21.24
C PRO A 209 -18.92 12.37 -21.24
N PHE A 210 -18.69 13.30 -20.31
CA PHE A 210 -17.41 14.00 -20.21
C PHE A 210 -16.22 13.08 -19.88
N ILE A 211 -16.44 11.94 -19.23
CA ILE A 211 -15.40 10.94 -18.95
C ILE A 211 -15.05 10.21 -20.24
N GLU A 212 -16.05 9.83 -21.03
CA GLU A 212 -15.84 9.17 -22.32
C GLU A 212 -15.09 10.10 -23.30
N ASP A 213 -15.46 11.39 -23.31
CA ASP A 213 -14.77 12.42 -24.09
C ASP A 213 -13.32 12.61 -23.63
N ALA A 214 -13.09 12.77 -22.33
CA ALA A 214 -11.74 12.92 -21.76
C ALA A 214 -10.85 11.71 -22.05
N LEU A 215 -11.42 10.50 -22.08
CA LEU A 215 -10.72 9.27 -22.44
C LEU A 215 -10.44 9.16 -23.94
N ALA A 216 -11.34 9.67 -24.79
CA ALA A 216 -11.17 9.70 -26.24
C ALA A 216 -10.07 10.70 -26.66
N GLU A 217 -10.02 11.88 -26.05
CA GLU A 217 -9.02 12.91 -26.32
C GLU A 217 -7.61 12.53 -25.82
N SER A 218 -7.53 11.73 -24.75
CA SER A 218 -6.27 11.43 -24.07
C SER A 218 -5.35 10.42 -24.79
N GLY A 219 -5.75 9.86 -25.95
CA GLY A 219 -4.94 8.90 -26.70
C GLY A 219 -4.37 7.81 -25.79
N GLY A 220 -5.25 6.95 -25.23
CA GLY A 220 -5.13 6.21 -23.97
C GLY A 220 -3.87 5.37 -23.65
N GLU A 221 -2.80 5.42 -24.44
CA GLU A 221 -1.53 4.75 -24.16
C GLU A 221 -0.53 5.61 -23.37
N THR A 222 -0.45 6.93 -23.60
CA THR A 222 0.66 7.75 -23.08
C THR A 222 0.48 8.29 -21.66
N ARG A 223 -0.75 8.48 -21.17
CA ARG A 223 -1.00 9.00 -19.81
C ARG A 223 -1.01 7.87 -18.78
N GLU A 224 -0.43 8.13 -17.61
CA GLU A 224 -0.49 7.18 -16.50
C GLU A 224 -1.87 7.20 -15.84
N LEU A 225 -2.29 6.04 -15.30
CA LEU A 225 -3.64 5.87 -14.76
C LEU A 225 -3.95 6.86 -13.62
N HIS A 226 -2.98 7.15 -12.75
CA HIS A 226 -3.18 8.09 -11.65
C HIS A 226 -3.53 9.50 -12.13
N GLN A 227 -2.83 10.01 -13.17
CA GLN A 227 -3.09 11.34 -13.74
C GLN A 227 -4.51 11.43 -14.33
N LEU A 228 -4.96 10.36 -14.98
CA LEU A 228 -6.32 10.30 -15.50
C LEU A 228 -7.36 10.33 -14.38
N ILE A 229 -7.13 9.58 -13.30
CA ILE A 229 -8.01 9.55 -12.13
C ILE A 229 -8.09 10.94 -11.46
N GLU A 230 -6.95 11.60 -11.26
CA GLU A 230 -6.88 12.95 -10.66
C GLU A 230 -7.64 13.98 -11.51
N ASN A 231 -7.44 13.97 -12.82
CA ASN A 231 -8.14 14.87 -13.74
C ASN A 231 -9.66 14.66 -13.68
N ILE A 232 -10.13 13.41 -13.68
CA ILE A 232 -11.56 13.10 -13.64
C ILE A 232 -12.17 13.49 -12.29
N ASP A 233 -11.48 13.23 -11.18
CA ASP A 233 -11.93 13.63 -9.85
C ASP A 233 -12.05 15.16 -9.74
N TYR A 234 -11.09 15.90 -10.30
CA TYR A 234 -11.17 17.36 -10.41
C TYR A 234 -12.39 17.82 -11.22
N LEU A 235 -12.65 17.22 -12.39
CA LEU A 235 -13.81 17.57 -13.21
C LEU A 235 -15.14 17.31 -12.47
N GLN A 236 -15.26 16.16 -11.79
CA GLN A 236 -16.42 15.86 -10.95
C GLN A 236 -16.56 16.82 -9.76
N ALA A 237 -15.46 17.22 -9.13
CA ALA A 237 -15.48 18.23 -8.09
C ALA A 237 -15.94 19.58 -8.63
N LEU A 238 -15.47 19.98 -9.81
CA LEU A 238 -15.84 21.23 -10.47
C LEU A 238 -17.34 21.28 -10.79
N GLU A 239 -17.91 20.21 -11.35
CA GLU A 239 -19.36 20.13 -11.61
C GLU A 239 -20.17 20.25 -10.32
N ARG A 240 -19.78 19.53 -9.25
CA ARG A 240 -20.43 19.63 -7.94
C ARG A 240 -20.36 21.03 -7.36
N VAL A 241 -19.23 21.72 -7.53
CA VAL A 241 -19.05 23.10 -7.06
C VAL A 241 -19.89 24.07 -7.88
N LYS A 242 -19.86 23.98 -9.22
CA LYS A 242 -20.70 24.81 -10.12
C LYS A 242 -22.18 24.67 -9.78
N ALA A 243 -22.65 23.44 -9.61
CA ALA A 243 -24.05 23.15 -9.26
C ALA A 243 -24.46 23.75 -7.90
N LYS A 244 -23.55 23.75 -6.91
CA LYS A 244 -23.82 24.33 -5.59
C LYS A 244 -23.76 25.86 -5.56
N LEU A 245 -22.92 26.46 -6.40
CA LEU A 245 -22.72 27.91 -6.44
C LEU A 245 -23.64 28.62 -7.45
N GLU A 246 -24.56 27.89 -8.09
CA GLU A 246 -25.47 28.41 -9.12
C GLU A 246 -24.74 29.18 -10.24
N PHE A 247 -23.48 28.84 -10.50
CA PHE A 247 -22.78 29.35 -11.68
C PHE A 247 -23.43 28.71 -12.91
N ALA A 248 -24.45 29.36 -13.46
CA ALA A 248 -24.98 29.04 -14.77
C ALA A 248 -23.83 29.18 -15.78
N GLU A 249 -23.71 28.21 -16.69
CA GLU A 249 -22.79 28.34 -17.82
C GLU A 249 -23.21 29.57 -18.63
N VAL A 250 -22.33 30.56 -18.67
CA VAL A 250 -22.46 31.78 -19.49
C VAL A 250 -21.98 31.48 -20.90
#